data_AF-A0A379JL20-F1
#
_entry.id   AF-A0A379JL20-F1
#
_cell.length_a   1.000
_cell.length_b   1.000
_cell.length_c   1.000
_cell.angle_alpha   90.00
_cell.angle_beta   90.00
_cell.angle_gamma   90.00
#
_symmetry.space_group_name_H-M   'P 1'
#
loop_
_entity.id
_entity.type
_entity.pdbx_description
1 polymer ?
#
loop_
_entity_poly.entity_id
_entity_poly.type
_entity_poly.pdbx_seq_one_letter_code
_entity_poly.pdbx_strand_id
1 'polypeptide(L)'
;MTGGRMDARRTHSVSPAQRIARGIAIVVLLPFRLVWEGLKLLARAIDVAVDRLLTVVVIPVGRFLRDRILRPIATVVRDFLLRPVGRALAFLWWRGLAPAGNWILRMILDPIWNALWRFVLRPIGVAVAVVVTYAVRYLIIAPAMGLWRWILAPLWRGVRTVLGYAWRATASLVRVLIVDPYRFVHRTTLRPIGAGLAATWRLLVVRPAAWIDRTTVRPARRWLAETMPAVFGR
;
A
#
# COMPACT_ATOMS: atom_id res chain seq x y z
N MET A 1 22.97 104.34 27.21
CA MET A 1 23.74 105.56 26.87
C MET A 1 24.85 105.14 25.91
N THR A 2 24.57 105.19 24.60
CA THR A 2 25.18 106.15 23.67
C THR A 2 26.66 105.91 23.41
N GLY A 3 26.97 105.01 22.47
CA GLY A 3 28.30 104.83 21.89
C GLY A 3 28.16 104.58 20.39
N GLY A 4 28.49 105.58 19.58
CA GLY A 4 28.21 105.63 18.16
C GLY A 4 28.95 104.58 17.33
N ARG A 5 28.20 103.86 16.49
CA ARG A 5 28.73 103.28 15.26
C ARG A 5 28.42 104.25 14.12
N MET A 6 29.36 105.18 13.92
CA MET A 6 29.54 105.83 12.62
C MET A 6 30.11 104.79 11.66
N ASP A 7 29.26 103.92 11.10
CA ASP A 7 29.65 103.18 9.92
C ASP A 7 29.41 104.06 8.70
N ALA A 8 30.54 104.58 8.22
CA ALA A 8 30.70 105.38 7.04
C ALA A 8 29.84 104.84 5.90
N ARG A 9 28.76 105.57 5.61
CA ARG A 9 28.01 105.50 4.36
C ARG A 9 28.98 105.93 3.27
N ARG A 10 29.86 105.03 2.80
CA ARG A 10 30.61 105.19 1.56
C ARG A 10 29.58 105.23 0.46
N THR A 11 29.06 106.42 0.21
CA THR A 11 28.52 106.78 -1.09
C THR A 11 29.68 106.63 -2.05
N HIS A 12 29.84 105.41 -2.59
CA HIS A 12 30.65 105.17 -3.77
C HIS A 12 30.07 106.10 -4.84
N SER A 13 30.70 107.27 -4.99
CA SER A 13 30.44 108.20 -6.06
C SER A 13 30.83 107.47 -7.33
N VAL A 14 29.84 106.77 -7.89
CA VAL A 14 29.96 106.09 -9.17
C VAL A 14 30.54 107.07 -10.16
N SER A 15 31.77 106.78 -10.59
CA SER A 15 32.53 107.59 -11.54
C SER A 15 31.64 107.88 -12.76
N PRO A 16 31.63 109.12 -13.30
CA PRO A 16 30.84 109.46 -14.48
C PRO A 16 31.09 108.49 -15.65
N ALA A 17 32.31 107.96 -15.78
CA ALA A 17 32.65 106.92 -16.75
C ALA A 17 31.88 105.61 -16.54
N GLN A 18 31.61 105.22 -15.30
CA GLN A 18 30.87 104.00 -14.96
C GLN A 18 29.37 104.12 -15.26
N ARG A 19 28.80 105.33 -15.15
CA ARG A 19 27.40 105.60 -15.55
C ARG A 19 27.25 105.50 -17.07
N ILE A 20 28.21 106.03 -17.82
CA ILE A 20 28.24 105.93 -19.28
C ILE A 20 28.45 104.47 -19.72
N ALA A 21 29.37 103.74 -19.08
CA ALA A 21 29.60 102.32 -19.35
C ALA A 21 28.36 101.45 -19.07
N ARG A 22 27.64 101.71 -17.97
CA ARG A 22 26.36 101.03 -17.69
C ARG A 22 25.27 101.39 -18.70
N GLY A 23 25.20 102.65 -19.12
CA GLY A 23 24.28 103.07 -20.18
C GLY A 23 24.53 102.30 -21.47
N ILE A 24 25.78 102.25 -21.94
CA ILE A 24 26.18 101.53 -23.15
C ILE A 24 25.93 100.02 -22.98
N ALA A 25 26.30 99.44 -21.84
CA ALA A 25 26.07 98.04 -21.56
C ALA A 25 24.58 97.69 -21.61
N ILE A 26 23.70 98.51 -21.03
CA ILE A 26 22.25 98.30 -21.07
C ILE A 26 21.76 98.44 -22.51
N VAL A 27 22.16 99.49 -23.23
CA VAL A 27 21.71 99.75 -24.61
C VAL A 27 22.15 98.65 -25.58
N VAL A 28 23.32 98.03 -25.37
CA VAL A 28 23.84 96.98 -26.26
C VAL A 28 23.42 95.58 -25.81
N LEU A 29 23.46 95.28 -24.51
CA LEU A 29 23.17 93.94 -24.00
C LEU A 29 21.67 93.67 -23.86
N LEU A 30 20.81 94.66 -23.59
CA LEU A 30 19.36 94.41 -23.56
C LEU A 30 18.82 93.90 -24.91
N PRO A 31 19.07 94.57 -26.04
CA PRO A 31 18.51 94.12 -27.32
C PRO A 31 19.07 92.76 -27.70
N PHE A 32 20.36 92.52 -27.46
CA PHE A 32 20.96 91.21 -27.71
C PHE A 32 20.32 90.10 -26.86
N ARG A 33 20.06 90.37 -25.57
CA ARG A 33 19.43 89.42 -24.66
C ARG A 33 17.97 89.15 -25.00
N LEU A 34 17.21 90.16 -25.44
CA LEU A 34 15.83 90.00 -25.89
C LEU A 34 15.74 89.15 -27.15
N VAL A 35 16.65 89.34 -28.11
CA VAL A 35 16.74 88.51 -29.32
C VAL A 35 17.04 87.05 -28.93
N TRP A 36 17.92 86.82 -27.96
CA TRP A 36 18.29 85.48 -27.52
C TRP A 36 17.15 84.75 -26.79
N GLU A 37 16.43 85.42 -25.90
CA GLU A 37 15.26 84.84 -25.22
C GLU A 37 14.11 84.58 -26.21
N GLY A 38 13.91 85.48 -27.20
CA GLY A 38 12.96 85.26 -28.29
C GLY A 38 13.29 84.04 -29.14
N LEU A 39 14.57 83.83 -29.47
CA LEU A 39 15.03 82.67 -30.23
C LEU A 39 14.83 81.36 -29.44
N LYS A 40 15.10 81.35 -28.14
CA LYS A 40 14.87 80.18 -27.28
C LYS A 40 13.39 79.83 -27.17
N LEU A 41 12.51 80.82 -27.05
CA LEU A 41 11.07 80.59 -27.01
C LEU A 41 10.56 80.04 -28.34
N LEU A 42 11.06 80.53 -29.47
CA LEU A 42 10.77 79.96 -30.78
C LEU A 42 11.25 78.51 -30.91
N ALA A 43 12.49 78.21 -30.50
CA ALA A 43 13.03 76.86 -30.52
C ALA A 43 12.19 75.91 -29.65
N ARG A 44 11.75 76.36 -28.47
CA ARG A 44 10.94 75.56 -27.56
C ARG A 44 9.50 75.35 -28.07
N ALA A 45 8.93 76.36 -28.73
CA ALA A 45 7.63 76.24 -29.37
C ALA A 45 7.68 75.22 -30.52
N ILE A 46 8.76 75.23 -31.31
CA ILE A 46 9.00 74.25 -32.37
C ILE A 46 9.15 72.85 -31.78
N ASP A 47 9.94 72.68 -30.71
CA ASP A 47 10.16 71.37 -30.08
C ASP A 47 8.86 70.76 -29.54
N VAL A 48 8.03 71.56 -28.86
CA VAL A 48 6.72 71.12 -28.38
C VAL A 48 5.76 70.82 -29.53
N ALA A 49 5.78 71.61 -30.60
CA ALA A 49 4.95 71.35 -31.77
C ALA A 49 5.36 70.07 -32.49
N VAL A 50 6.68 69.82 -32.62
CA VAL A 50 7.24 68.62 -33.22
C VAL A 50 6.96 67.39 -32.37
N ASP A 51 7.17 67.45 -31.06
CA ASP A 51 6.88 66.35 -30.13
C ASP A 51 5.38 66.01 -30.10
N ARG A 52 4.52 67.04 -30.14
CA ARG A 52 3.08 66.82 -30.17
C ARG A 52 2.61 66.25 -31.51
N LEU A 53 3.19 66.69 -32.62
CA LEU A 53 2.92 66.10 -33.94
C LEU A 53 3.42 64.65 -34.01
N LEU A 54 4.62 64.38 -33.54
CA LEU A 54 5.18 63.04 -33.44
C LEU A 54 4.32 62.14 -32.56
N THR A 55 3.92 62.60 -31.39
CA THR A 55 3.09 61.82 -30.46
C THR A 55 1.70 61.54 -31.05
N VAL A 56 1.07 62.54 -31.66
CA VAL A 56 -0.28 62.41 -32.23
C VAL A 56 -0.28 61.59 -33.52
N VAL A 57 0.82 61.54 -34.27
CA VAL A 57 0.88 60.79 -35.54
C VAL A 57 1.61 59.45 -35.40
N VAL A 58 2.81 59.44 -34.81
CA VAL A 58 3.67 58.24 -34.71
C VAL A 58 3.11 57.21 -33.75
N ILE A 59 2.49 57.61 -32.64
CA ILE A 59 1.94 56.64 -31.69
C ILE A 59 0.74 55.88 -32.28
N PRO A 60 -0.28 56.52 -32.86
CA PRO A 60 -1.38 55.76 -33.48
C PRO A 60 -0.92 54.99 -34.72
N VAL A 61 -0.04 55.55 -35.55
CA VAL A 61 0.50 54.82 -36.72
C VAL A 61 1.34 53.63 -36.27
N GLY A 62 2.19 53.79 -35.26
CA GLY A 62 3.03 52.73 -34.71
C GLY A 62 2.23 51.62 -34.03
N ARG A 63 1.15 51.97 -33.31
CA ARG A 63 0.21 50.98 -32.75
C ARG A 63 -0.58 50.29 -33.85
N PHE A 64 -1.03 51.02 -34.86
CA PHE A 64 -1.77 50.44 -35.98
C PHE A 64 -0.89 49.48 -36.78
N LEU A 65 0.34 49.86 -37.15
CA LEU A 65 1.31 48.96 -37.78
C LEU A 65 1.61 47.74 -36.90
N ARG A 66 1.74 47.94 -35.59
CA ARG A 66 1.99 46.84 -34.66
C ARG A 66 0.82 45.86 -34.63
N ASP A 67 -0.39 46.35 -34.50
CA ASP A 67 -1.56 45.49 -34.30
C ASP A 67 -2.08 44.90 -35.62
N ARG A 68 -1.93 45.60 -36.75
CA ARG A 68 -2.33 45.11 -38.06
C ARG A 68 -1.28 44.31 -38.80
N ILE A 69 0.01 44.52 -38.54
CA ILE A 69 1.09 43.87 -39.32
C ILE A 69 1.98 43.02 -38.41
N LEU A 70 2.52 43.58 -37.32
CA LEU A 70 3.45 42.82 -36.46
C LEU A 70 2.75 41.72 -35.67
N ARG A 71 1.52 41.94 -35.16
CA ARG A 71 0.76 40.91 -34.45
C ARG A 71 0.45 39.69 -35.33
N PRO A 72 -0.15 39.82 -36.53
CA PRO A 72 -0.44 38.66 -37.36
C PRO A 72 0.84 37.91 -37.77
N ILE A 73 1.91 38.63 -38.12
CA ILE A 73 3.20 37.99 -38.43
C ILE A 73 3.75 37.27 -37.20
N ALA A 74 3.75 37.90 -36.02
CA ALA A 74 4.22 37.27 -34.79
C ALA A 74 3.38 36.05 -34.39
N THR A 75 2.06 36.08 -34.59
CA THR A 75 1.20 34.92 -34.35
C THR A 75 1.45 33.81 -35.36
N VAL A 76 1.65 34.13 -36.64
CA VAL A 76 1.96 33.14 -37.67
C VAL A 76 3.34 32.52 -37.41
N VAL A 77 4.37 33.31 -37.10
CA VAL A 77 5.69 32.80 -36.75
C VAL A 77 5.63 31.95 -35.48
N ARG A 78 4.89 32.39 -34.45
CA ARG A 78 4.75 31.61 -33.22
C ARG A 78 3.99 30.30 -33.45
N ASP A 79 2.90 30.34 -34.18
CA ASP A 79 2.03 29.18 -34.34
C ASP A 79 2.56 28.20 -35.40
N PHE A 80 3.28 28.70 -36.41
CA PHE A 80 3.80 27.90 -37.51
C PHE A 80 5.25 27.44 -37.31
N LEU A 81 6.09 28.19 -36.57
CA LEU A 81 7.47 27.78 -36.27
C LEU A 81 7.63 27.36 -34.81
N LEU A 82 7.21 28.17 -33.84
CA LEU A 82 7.48 27.87 -32.43
C LEU A 82 6.64 26.71 -31.87
N ARG A 83 5.36 26.56 -32.26
CA ARG A 83 4.55 25.43 -31.81
C ARG A 83 5.04 24.06 -32.32
N PRO A 84 5.35 23.85 -33.61
CA PRO A 84 5.85 22.56 -34.06
C PRO A 84 7.26 22.29 -33.57
N VAL A 85 8.14 23.30 -33.48
CA VAL A 85 9.47 23.11 -32.88
C VAL A 85 9.35 22.76 -31.40
N GLY A 86 8.50 23.44 -30.64
CA GLY A 86 8.25 23.11 -29.23
C GLY A 86 7.67 21.71 -29.05
N ARG A 87 6.73 21.29 -29.92
CA ARG A 87 6.20 19.92 -29.92
C ARG A 87 7.24 18.89 -30.35
N ALA A 88 8.11 19.20 -31.32
CA ALA A 88 9.19 18.32 -31.75
C ALA A 88 10.25 18.17 -30.66
N LEU A 89 10.61 19.25 -29.96
CA LEU A 89 11.52 19.21 -28.81
C LEU A 89 10.91 18.43 -27.65
N ALA A 90 9.64 18.67 -27.34
CA ALA A 90 8.92 17.91 -26.32
C ALA A 90 8.82 16.43 -26.72
N PHE A 91 8.53 16.14 -27.98
CA PHE A 91 8.49 14.77 -28.49
C PHE A 91 9.86 14.10 -28.40
N LEU A 92 10.94 14.78 -28.79
CA LEU A 92 12.31 14.28 -28.68
C LEU A 92 12.71 14.03 -27.22
N TRP A 93 12.32 14.93 -26.31
CA TRP A 93 12.52 14.80 -24.88
C TRP A 93 11.77 13.59 -24.30
N TRP A 94 10.47 13.46 -24.61
CA TRP A 94 9.63 12.35 -24.16
C TRP A 94 10.03 11.01 -24.77
N ARG A 95 10.47 11.00 -26.03
CA ARG A 95 10.82 9.79 -26.78
C ARG A 95 12.21 9.28 -26.44
N GLY A 96 13.16 10.17 -26.15
CA GLY A 96 14.57 9.82 -25.95
C GLY A 96 15.04 10.03 -24.51
N LEU A 97 14.94 11.26 -24.00
CA LEU A 97 15.59 11.64 -22.74
C LEU A 97 14.89 11.09 -21.50
N ALA A 98 13.56 11.08 -21.49
CA ALA A 98 12.79 10.49 -20.39
C ALA A 98 13.04 8.98 -20.23
N PRO A 99 12.94 8.14 -21.29
CA PRO A 99 13.24 6.72 -21.16
C PRO A 99 14.73 6.45 -20.93
N ALA A 100 15.64 7.20 -21.54
CA ALA A 100 17.08 7.05 -21.29
C ALA A 100 17.44 7.41 -19.84
N GLY A 101 16.90 8.51 -19.31
CA GLY A 101 17.11 8.91 -17.91
C GLY A 101 16.54 7.88 -16.94
N ASN A 102 15.32 7.39 -17.18
CA ASN A 102 14.73 6.32 -16.38
C ASN A 102 15.50 4.99 -16.51
N TRP A 103 16.05 4.67 -17.69
CA TRP A 103 16.87 3.49 -17.90
C TRP A 103 18.20 3.58 -17.12
N ILE A 104 18.88 4.73 -17.16
CA ILE A 104 20.09 4.98 -16.36
C ILE A 104 19.79 4.93 -14.87
N LEU A 105 18.69 5.58 -14.44
CA LEU A 105 18.26 5.54 -13.05
C LEU A 105 17.99 4.10 -12.60
N ARG A 106 17.26 3.30 -13.37
CA ARG A 106 17.05 1.88 -13.06
C ARG A 106 18.34 1.10 -13.04
N MET A 107 19.21 1.30 -14.03
CA MET A 107 20.49 0.59 -14.12
C MET A 107 21.42 0.85 -12.93
N ILE A 108 21.34 2.01 -12.30
CA ILE A 108 22.14 2.35 -11.10
C ILE A 108 21.37 2.05 -9.81
N LEU A 109 20.10 2.42 -9.75
CA LEU A 109 19.30 2.34 -8.53
C LEU A 109 18.84 0.92 -8.24
N ASP A 110 18.50 0.11 -9.24
CA ASP A 110 18.08 -1.28 -9.06
C ASP A 110 19.19 -2.14 -8.42
N PRO A 111 20.47 -2.12 -8.86
CA PRO A 111 21.51 -2.91 -8.19
C PRO A 111 21.81 -2.40 -6.78
N ILE A 112 21.81 -1.09 -6.55
CA ILE A 112 22.01 -0.51 -5.20
C ILE A 112 20.86 -0.92 -4.28
N TRP A 113 19.62 -0.80 -4.76
CA TRP A 113 18.42 -1.19 -4.02
C TRP A 113 18.42 -2.68 -3.71
N ASN A 114 18.72 -3.53 -4.70
CA ASN A 114 18.80 -4.97 -4.51
C ASN A 114 19.94 -5.38 -3.57
N ALA A 115 21.09 -4.70 -3.64
CA ALA A 115 22.19 -4.89 -2.70
C ALA A 115 21.77 -4.49 -1.28
N LEU A 116 21.18 -3.32 -1.10
CA LEU A 116 20.67 -2.86 0.19
C LEU A 116 19.63 -3.82 0.77
N TRP A 117 18.70 -4.29 -0.06
CA TRP A 117 17.69 -5.26 0.36
C TRP A 117 18.32 -6.59 0.82
N ARG A 118 19.29 -7.10 0.05
CA ARG A 118 19.95 -8.38 0.34
C ARG A 118 20.89 -8.30 1.54
N PHE A 119 21.64 -7.21 1.68
CA PHE A 119 22.67 -7.06 2.71
C PHE A 119 22.16 -6.45 4.00
N VAL A 120 21.07 -5.68 3.99
CA VAL A 120 20.58 -4.97 5.18
C VAL A 120 19.22 -5.50 5.61
N LEU A 121 18.22 -5.46 4.73
CA LEU A 121 16.86 -5.82 5.13
C LEU A 121 16.70 -7.32 5.40
N ARG A 122 17.36 -8.16 4.61
CA ARG A 122 17.31 -9.61 4.84
C ARG A 122 17.91 -10.04 6.20
N PRO A 123 19.15 -9.65 6.57
CA PRO A 123 19.69 -10.02 7.88
C PRO A 123 18.95 -9.36 9.04
N ILE A 124 18.49 -8.11 8.90
CA ILE A 124 17.68 -7.47 9.93
C ILE A 124 16.35 -8.21 10.11
N GLY A 125 15.66 -8.56 9.02
CA GLY A 125 14.42 -9.33 9.08
C GLY A 125 14.60 -10.67 9.75
N VAL A 126 15.70 -11.39 9.45
CA VAL A 126 16.03 -12.66 10.12
C VAL A 126 16.35 -12.42 11.59
N ALA A 127 17.15 -11.41 11.93
CA ALA A 127 17.50 -11.10 13.32
C ALA A 127 16.25 -10.76 14.14
N VAL A 128 15.36 -9.93 13.60
CA VAL A 128 14.07 -9.60 14.24
C VAL A 128 13.21 -10.85 14.39
N ALA A 129 13.09 -11.69 13.36
CA ALA A 129 12.31 -12.92 13.43
C ALA A 129 12.85 -13.90 14.49
N VAL A 130 14.17 -14.02 14.60
CA VAL A 130 14.83 -14.81 15.66
C VAL A 130 14.48 -14.22 17.02
N VAL A 131 14.66 -12.91 17.23
CA VAL A 131 14.34 -12.26 18.50
C VAL A 131 12.87 -12.45 18.89
N VAL A 132 11.94 -12.25 17.96
CA VAL A 132 10.50 -12.44 18.20
C VAL A 132 10.20 -13.90 18.52
N THR A 133 10.80 -14.84 17.80
CA THR A 133 10.61 -16.28 18.06
C THR A 133 11.12 -16.66 19.44
N TYR A 134 12.30 -16.17 19.82
CA TYR A 134 12.84 -16.38 21.16
C TYR A 134 11.96 -15.72 22.24
N ALA A 135 11.50 -14.49 22.00
CA ALA A 135 10.60 -13.79 22.91
C ALA A 135 9.30 -14.58 23.11
N VAL A 136 8.64 -15.03 22.04
CA VAL A 136 7.43 -15.85 22.14
C VAL A 136 7.72 -17.17 22.87
N ARG A 137 8.81 -17.84 22.54
CA ARG A 137 9.14 -19.14 23.16
C ARG A 137 9.44 -19.00 24.65
N TYR A 138 10.16 -17.95 25.06
CA TYR A 138 10.53 -17.76 26.45
C TYR A 138 9.42 -17.09 27.27
N LEU A 139 8.71 -16.13 26.67
CA LEU A 139 7.70 -15.32 27.37
C LEU A 139 6.31 -15.97 27.36
N ILE A 140 5.99 -16.80 26.37
CA ILE A 140 4.67 -17.44 26.26
C ILE A 140 4.79 -18.95 26.46
N ILE A 141 5.65 -19.61 25.69
CA ILE A 141 5.71 -21.08 25.71
C ILE A 141 6.27 -21.59 27.03
N ALA A 142 7.34 -20.99 27.56
CA ALA A 142 7.91 -21.42 28.84
C ALA A 142 6.91 -21.31 30.01
N PRO A 143 6.20 -20.17 30.23
CA PRO A 143 5.19 -20.12 31.27
C PRO A 143 3.97 -20.99 30.96
N ALA A 144 3.55 -21.13 29.70
CA ALA A 144 2.46 -22.05 29.34
C ALA A 144 2.83 -23.51 29.63
N MET A 145 4.06 -23.93 29.35
CA MET A 145 4.57 -25.25 29.66
C MET A 145 4.68 -25.44 31.19
N GLY A 146 5.11 -24.39 31.90
CA GLY A 146 5.09 -24.35 33.37
C GLY A 146 3.68 -24.56 33.91
N LEU A 147 2.70 -23.80 33.42
CA LEU A 147 1.30 -23.90 33.80
C LEU A 147 0.72 -25.29 33.48
N TRP A 148 1.03 -25.84 32.31
CA TRP A 148 0.65 -27.19 31.93
C TRP A 148 1.22 -28.22 32.92
N ARG A 149 2.49 -28.12 33.26
CA ARG A 149 3.17 -29.10 34.12
C ARG A 149 2.76 -28.98 35.59
N TRP A 150 2.53 -27.77 36.07
CA TRP A 150 2.21 -27.48 37.47
C TRP A 150 0.71 -27.56 37.78
N ILE A 151 -0.17 -27.20 36.85
CA ILE A 151 -1.62 -27.15 37.09
C ILE A 151 -2.35 -28.21 36.28
N LEU A 152 -2.16 -28.23 34.96
CA LEU A 152 -2.99 -29.10 34.11
C LEU A 152 -2.64 -30.59 34.23
N ALA A 153 -1.36 -30.93 34.36
CA ALA A 153 -0.92 -32.31 34.54
C ALA A 153 -1.41 -32.94 35.86
N PRO A 154 -1.36 -32.27 37.03
CA PRO A 154 -2.00 -32.80 38.23
C PRO A 154 -3.53 -32.77 38.14
N LEU A 155 -4.14 -31.74 37.56
CA LEU A 155 -5.59 -31.66 37.39
C LEU A 155 -6.11 -32.82 36.52
N TRP A 156 -5.46 -33.11 35.39
CA TRP A 156 -5.83 -34.21 34.51
C TRP A 156 -5.67 -35.58 35.18
N ARG A 157 -4.61 -35.76 35.99
CA ARG A 157 -4.45 -36.96 36.82
C ARG A 157 -5.62 -37.10 37.80
N GLY A 158 -6.00 -36.02 38.49
CA GLY A 158 -7.17 -36.00 39.36
C GLY A 158 -8.45 -36.38 38.63
N VAL A 159 -8.77 -35.69 37.53
CA VAL A 159 -9.95 -35.97 36.71
C VAL A 159 -9.98 -37.42 36.23
N ARG A 160 -8.86 -37.94 35.73
CA ARG A 160 -8.76 -39.33 35.28
C ARG A 160 -9.00 -40.33 36.41
N THR A 161 -8.51 -40.04 37.62
CA THR A 161 -8.80 -40.90 38.78
C THR A 161 -10.28 -40.87 39.13
N VAL A 162 -10.89 -39.68 39.23
CA VAL A 162 -12.33 -39.52 39.55
C VAL A 162 -13.19 -40.20 38.49
N LEU A 163 -12.90 -39.99 37.21
CA LEU A 163 -13.61 -40.63 36.11
C LEU A 163 -13.43 -42.16 36.13
N GLY A 164 -12.23 -42.63 36.46
CA GLY A 164 -11.96 -44.05 36.64
C GLY A 164 -12.74 -44.67 37.81
N TYR A 165 -12.86 -43.95 38.94
CA TYR A 165 -13.68 -44.36 40.08
C TYR A 165 -15.17 -44.34 39.73
N ALA A 166 -15.65 -43.28 39.09
CA ALA A 166 -17.03 -43.18 38.63
C ALA A 166 -17.37 -44.33 37.67
N TRP A 167 -16.50 -44.62 36.70
CA TRP A 167 -16.69 -45.74 35.79
C TRP A 167 -16.76 -47.08 36.51
N ARG A 168 -15.84 -47.32 37.47
CA ARG A 168 -15.87 -48.56 38.27
C ARG A 168 -17.12 -48.64 39.14
N ALA A 169 -17.55 -47.53 39.72
CA ALA A 169 -18.76 -47.47 40.52
C ALA A 169 -19.99 -47.78 39.65
N THR A 170 -20.14 -47.12 38.50
CA THR A 170 -21.22 -47.38 37.54
C THR A 170 -21.19 -48.82 37.03
N ALA A 171 -20.02 -49.34 36.65
CA ALA A 171 -19.88 -50.72 36.20
C ALA A 171 -20.22 -51.72 37.32
N SER A 172 -19.87 -51.42 38.57
CA SER A 172 -20.23 -52.24 39.72
C SER A 172 -21.73 -52.21 39.98
N LEU A 173 -22.35 -51.02 39.91
CA LEU A 173 -23.80 -50.86 40.04
C LEU A 173 -24.54 -51.62 38.94
N VAL A 174 -24.15 -51.46 37.67
CA VAL A 174 -24.72 -52.22 36.55
C VAL A 174 -24.53 -53.72 36.75
N ARG A 175 -23.35 -54.14 37.23
CA ARG A 175 -23.07 -55.55 37.45
C ARG A 175 -23.94 -56.15 38.55
N VAL A 176 -24.07 -55.48 39.69
CA VAL A 176 -24.89 -55.96 40.81
C VAL A 176 -26.39 -55.85 40.50
N LEU A 177 -26.82 -54.75 39.89
CA LEU A 177 -28.23 -54.45 39.69
C LEU A 177 -28.83 -55.17 38.48
N ILE A 178 -28.04 -55.39 37.42
CA ILE A 178 -28.52 -55.97 36.17
C ILE A 178 -27.87 -57.34 35.95
N VAL A 179 -26.53 -57.42 35.98
CA VAL A 179 -25.82 -58.62 35.51
C VAL A 179 -25.98 -59.80 36.45
N ASP A 180 -25.90 -59.60 37.76
CA ASP A 180 -26.05 -60.66 38.75
C ASP A 180 -27.48 -61.23 38.80
N PRO A 181 -28.55 -60.43 38.84
CA PRO A 181 -29.91 -60.95 38.74
C PRO A 181 -30.16 -61.59 37.36
N TYR A 182 -29.65 -61.01 36.27
CA TYR A 182 -29.81 -61.62 34.94
C TYR A 182 -29.03 -62.94 34.82
N ARG A 183 -27.82 -63.03 35.37
CA ARG A 183 -27.06 -64.28 35.45
C ARG A 183 -27.76 -65.31 36.31
N PHE A 184 -28.37 -64.89 37.41
CA PHE A 184 -29.16 -65.77 38.26
C PHE A 184 -30.36 -66.31 37.49
N VAL A 185 -31.15 -65.45 36.84
CA VAL A 185 -32.30 -65.85 36.00
C VAL A 185 -31.85 -66.75 34.85
N HIS A 186 -30.76 -66.42 34.15
CA HIS A 186 -30.24 -67.25 33.08
C HIS A 186 -29.74 -68.62 33.60
N ARG A 187 -29.12 -68.66 34.78
CA ARG A 187 -28.64 -69.91 35.37
C ARG A 187 -29.79 -70.77 35.88
N THR A 188 -30.83 -70.17 36.45
CA THR A 188 -31.95 -70.87 37.07
C THR A 188 -33.04 -71.24 36.06
N THR A 189 -33.20 -70.48 34.97
CA THR A 189 -34.29 -70.69 33.99
C THR A 189 -33.77 -71.18 32.65
N LEU A 190 -32.78 -70.51 32.05
CA LEU A 190 -32.31 -70.85 30.70
C LEU A 190 -31.46 -72.13 30.65
N ARG A 191 -30.67 -72.42 31.68
CA ARG A 191 -29.94 -73.71 31.75
C ARG A 191 -30.85 -74.93 31.84
N PRO A 192 -31.85 -75.01 32.74
CA PRO A 192 -32.72 -76.19 32.79
C PRO A 192 -33.62 -76.29 31.55
N ILE A 193 -34.10 -75.18 31.00
CA ILE A 193 -34.88 -75.20 29.76
C ILE A 193 -34.00 -75.65 28.59
N GLY A 194 -32.78 -75.11 28.45
CA GLY A 194 -31.85 -75.52 27.40
C GLY A 194 -31.41 -76.97 27.53
N ALA A 195 -31.16 -77.45 28.75
CA ALA A 195 -30.85 -78.85 29.02
C ALA A 195 -32.05 -79.76 28.75
N GLY A 196 -33.26 -79.35 29.13
CA GLY A 196 -34.50 -80.05 28.85
C GLY A 196 -34.79 -80.13 27.35
N LEU A 197 -34.68 -79.01 26.63
CA LEU A 197 -34.86 -78.94 25.19
C LEU A 197 -33.79 -79.77 24.46
N ALA A 198 -32.54 -79.74 24.92
CA ALA A 198 -31.47 -80.56 24.36
C ALA A 198 -31.69 -82.06 24.64
N ALA A 199 -32.18 -82.42 25.83
CA ALA A 199 -32.53 -83.80 26.15
C ALA A 199 -33.71 -84.29 25.30
N THR A 200 -34.76 -83.49 25.19
CA THR A 200 -35.92 -83.77 24.34
C THR A 200 -35.49 -83.88 22.88
N TRP A 201 -34.71 -82.95 22.34
CA TRP A 201 -34.20 -83.00 20.97
C TRP A 201 -33.34 -84.26 20.71
N ARG A 202 -32.48 -84.61 21.67
CA ARG A 202 -31.66 -85.83 21.56
C ARG A 202 -32.52 -87.10 21.53
N LEU A 203 -33.58 -87.14 22.32
CA LEU A 203 -34.48 -88.29 22.38
C LEU A 203 -35.43 -88.34 21.17
N LEU A 204 -35.99 -87.21 20.78
CA LEU A 204 -37.07 -87.12 19.79
C LEU A 204 -36.57 -87.02 18.36
N VAL A 205 -35.37 -86.46 18.15
CA VAL A 205 -34.83 -86.22 16.79
C VAL A 205 -33.52 -86.97 16.59
N VAL A 206 -32.53 -86.80 17.47
CA VAL A 206 -31.19 -87.37 17.22
C VAL A 206 -31.20 -88.89 17.27
N ARG A 207 -31.85 -89.51 18.27
CA ARG A 207 -31.97 -90.98 18.35
C ARG A 207 -32.69 -91.60 17.16
N PRO A 208 -33.90 -91.15 16.77
CA PRO A 208 -34.58 -91.71 15.61
C PRO A 208 -33.88 -91.36 14.29
N ALA A 209 -33.34 -90.14 14.13
CA ALA A 209 -32.59 -89.79 12.92
C ALA A 209 -31.30 -90.62 12.78
N ALA A 210 -30.58 -90.87 13.88
CA ALA A 210 -29.42 -91.76 13.87
C ALA A 210 -29.82 -93.22 13.58
N TRP A 211 -31.00 -93.64 14.01
CA TRP A 211 -31.53 -94.95 13.65
C TRP A 211 -31.89 -95.02 12.16
N ILE A 212 -32.60 -94.02 11.61
CA ILE A 212 -32.95 -93.95 10.17
C ILE A 212 -31.69 -93.88 9.30
N ASP A 213 -30.69 -93.09 9.69
CA ASP A 213 -29.41 -93.03 8.97
C ASP A 213 -28.75 -94.41 8.92
N ARG A 214 -28.69 -95.10 10.07
CA ARG A 214 -28.08 -96.42 10.17
C ARG A 214 -28.88 -97.51 9.44
N THR A 215 -30.19 -97.50 9.55
CA THR A 215 -31.06 -98.58 9.07
C THR A 215 -31.42 -98.43 7.60
N THR A 216 -31.57 -97.21 7.09
CA THR A 216 -32.10 -96.98 5.73
C THR A 216 -31.08 -96.30 4.83
N VAL A 217 -30.47 -95.20 5.28
CA VAL A 217 -29.63 -94.36 4.42
C VAL A 217 -28.29 -95.01 4.12
N ARG A 218 -27.62 -95.58 5.12
CA ARG A 218 -26.33 -96.26 4.94
C ARG A 218 -26.41 -97.47 3.99
N PRO A 219 -27.36 -98.42 4.13
CA PRO A 219 -27.46 -99.52 3.18
C PRO A 219 -27.88 -99.05 1.79
N ALA A 220 -28.80 -98.09 1.66
CA ALA A 220 -29.17 -97.52 0.37
C ALA A 220 -27.98 -96.83 -0.33
N ARG A 221 -27.15 -96.10 0.43
CA ARG A 221 -25.92 -95.48 -0.09
C ARG A 221 -24.90 -96.51 -0.56
N ARG A 222 -24.75 -97.63 0.14
CA ARG A 222 -23.87 -98.73 -0.28
C ARG A 222 -24.37 -99.36 -1.57
N TRP A 223 -25.67 -99.65 -1.64
CA TRP A 223 -26.30 -100.19 -2.84
C TRP A 223 -26.18 -99.23 -4.04
N LEU A 224 -26.41 -97.93 -3.84
CA LEU A 224 -26.21 -96.91 -4.87
C LEU A 224 -24.73 -96.81 -5.29
N ALA A 225 -23.79 -96.89 -4.36
CA ALA A 225 -22.36 -96.84 -4.67
C ALA A 225 -21.89 -98.07 -5.47
N GLU A 226 -22.50 -99.24 -5.25
CA GLU A 226 -22.21 -100.46 -5.99
C GLU A 226 -22.92 -100.49 -7.36
N THR A 227 -24.11 -99.92 -7.47
CA THR A 227 -24.95 -100.00 -8.69
C THR A 227 -24.72 -98.84 -9.67
N MET A 228 -24.46 -97.61 -9.18
CA MET A 228 -24.24 -96.43 -10.04
C MET A 228 -23.08 -96.59 -11.03
N PRO A 229 -21.91 -97.15 -10.65
CA PRO A 229 -20.83 -97.41 -11.60
C PRO A 229 -21.19 -98.49 -12.62
N ALA A 230 -22.01 -99.47 -12.24
CA ALA A 230 -22.42 -100.56 -13.13
C ALA A 230 -23.46 -100.13 -14.18
N VAL A 231 -24.28 -99.12 -13.87
CA VAL A 231 -25.34 -98.62 -14.77
C VAL A 231 -24.87 -97.47 -15.66
N PHE A 232 -23.98 -96.59 -15.17
CA PHE A 232 -23.51 -95.40 -15.91
C PHE A 232 -22.05 -95.50 -16.40
N GLY A 233 -21.39 -96.64 -16.17
CA GLY A 233 -19.98 -96.88 -16.53
C GLY A 233 -19.74 -97.66 -17.83
N ARG A 234 -20.67 -97.61 -18.79
CA ARG A 234 -20.42 -98.02 -20.19
C ARG A 234 -20.87 -96.92 -21.15
#